data_AF-A0A357LVS7-F1
#
_entry.id   AF-A0A357LVS7-F1
#
_cell.length_a   1.000
_cell.length_b   1.000
_cell.length_c   1.000
_cell.angle_alpha   90.00
_cell.angle_beta   90.00
_cell.angle_gamma   90.00
#
_symmetry.space_group_name_H-M   'P 1'
#
loop_
_entity.id
_entity.type
_entity.pdbx_description
1 polymer ?
#
loop_
_entity_poly.entity_id
_entity_poly.type
_entity_poly.pdbx_seq_one_letter_code
_entity_poly.pdbx_strand_id
1 'polypeptide(L)'
;MLALLDAFAPTPKPTDPAKLLQVRVIIGSSFLSIMAGLTFWMLQVFLGLDGWIQPHVYFVIMGTCAVTLLKLSGSVYGAATVQGFGFLSYLLWISWLDGGIESYILPGFMVMPLTAVLMNGVWAGAAWAGATLFSLLAIAFLQPDKTLLLSEEGHYIMLSAASVLATFAICLLALIIEVTKMLSFADLESERRKAESVSERVRNLLESLSHSLVKVNQDSSDISAKARQTADSMQEQTRHANTLFDGMAKFKQQLNENADRSVKVAEDASQVGERVSQTGEVMSRSNKDMAAVS
;
A
#
# COMPACT_ATOMS: atom_id res chain seq x y z
N MET A 1 -5.12 -21.29 -20.76
CA MET A 1 -5.09 -22.26 -19.65
C MET A 1 -5.52 -21.64 -18.32
N LEU A 2 -4.83 -20.62 -17.78
CA LEU A 2 -5.21 -20.04 -16.48
C LEU A 2 -6.60 -19.41 -16.45
N ALA A 3 -7.04 -18.74 -17.54
CA ALA A 3 -8.39 -18.18 -17.63
C ALA A 3 -9.50 -19.25 -17.50
N LEU A 4 -9.23 -20.49 -17.97
CA LEU A 4 -10.15 -21.60 -17.82
C LEU A 4 -10.20 -22.07 -16.37
N LEU A 5 -9.05 -22.28 -15.72
CA LEU A 5 -9.00 -22.66 -14.31
C LEU A 5 -9.67 -21.60 -13.42
N ASP A 6 -9.39 -20.33 -13.71
CA ASP A 6 -9.93 -19.18 -12.99
C ASP A 6 -11.46 -19.03 -13.12
N ALA A 7 -12.09 -19.59 -14.16
CA ALA A 7 -13.55 -19.59 -14.29
C ALA A 7 -14.23 -20.47 -13.22
N PHE A 8 -13.55 -21.55 -12.83
CA PHE A 8 -14.00 -22.49 -11.80
C PHE A 8 -13.49 -22.14 -10.39
N ALA A 9 -12.70 -21.06 -10.26
CA ALA A 9 -12.27 -20.54 -8.97
C ALA A 9 -13.45 -19.92 -8.18
N PRO A 10 -13.40 -19.91 -6.84
CA PRO A 10 -14.41 -19.25 -6.01
C PRO A 10 -14.47 -17.75 -6.30
N THR A 11 -15.63 -17.15 -6.04
CA THR A 11 -15.90 -15.72 -6.25
C THR A 11 -16.29 -15.11 -4.90
N PRO A 12 -15.55 -14.11 -4.37
CA PRO A 12 -14.37 -13.46 -4.96
C PRO A 12 -13.13 -14.37 -5.00
N LYS A 13 -12.23 -14.11 -5.96
CA LYS A 13 -10.97 -14.85 -6.08
C LYS A 13 -10.06 -14.57 -4.87
N PRO A 14 -9.29 -15.56 -4.38
CA PRO A 14 -8.29 -15.31 -3.34
C PRO A 14 -7.26 -14.28 -3.81
N THR A 15 -6.95 -13.32 -2.95
CA THR A 15 -5.89 -12.32 -3.18
C THR A 15 -4.51 -12.82 -2.80
N ASP A 16 -4.43 -13.83 -1.93
CA ASP A 16 -3.19 -14.48 -1.52
C ASP A 16 -2.67 -15.38 -2.66
N PRO A 17 -1.47 -15.12 -3.21
CA PRO A 17 -0.87 -15.91 -4.29
C PRO A 17 -0.72 -17.40 -3.95
N ALA A 18 -0.45 -17.74 -2.69
CA ALA A 18 -0.29 -19.13 -2.27
C ALA A 18 -1.63 -19.88 -2.32
N LYS A 19 -2.71 -19.26 -1.84
CA LYS A 19 -4.06 -19.81 -1.94
C LYS A 19 -4.55 -19.88 -3.39
N LEU A 20 -4.20 -18.88 -4.21
CA LEU A 20 -4.56 -18.89 -5.62
C LEU A 20 -3.89 -20.06 -6.37
N LEU A 21 -2.63 -20.36 -6.06
CA LEU A 21 -1.94 -21.55 -6.56
C LEU A 21 -2.70 -22.82 -6.16
N GLN A 22 -3.02 -22.97 -4.86
CA GLN A 22 -3.75 -24.14 -4.35
C GLN A 22 -5.10 -24.33 -5.04
N VAL A 23 -5.87 -23.25 -5.23
CA VAL A 23 -7.14 -23.27 -5.98
C VAL A 23 -6.93 -23.81 -7.40
N ARG A 24 -5.94 -23.27 -8.13
CA ARG A 24 -5.66 -23.70 -9.51
C ARG A 24 -5.21 -25.15 -9.59
N VAL A 25 -4.41 -25.60 -8.62
CA VAL A 25 -3.98 -27.00 -8.51
C VAL A 25 -5.17 -27.91 -8.25
N ILE A 26 -6.09 -27.57 -7.33
CA ILE A 26 -7.29 -28.37 -7.05
C ILE A 26 -8.16 -28.51 -8.30
N ILE A 27 -8.39 -27.41 -9.03
CA ILE A 27 -9.19 -27.43 -10.26
C ILE A 27 -8.48 -28.26 -11.34
N GLY A 28 -7.16 -28.06 -11.51
CA GLY A 28 -6.35 -28.81 -12.46
C GLY A 28 -6.34 -30.31 -12.16
N SER A 29 -6.13 -30.71 -10.91
CA SER A 29 -6.12 -32.11 -10.49
C SER A 29 -7.50 -32.76 -10.59
N SER A 30 -8.57 -32.00 -10.35
CA SER A 30 -9.94 -32.47 -10.53
C SER A 30 -10.25 -32.72 -12.01
N PHE A 31 -9.85 -31.82 -12.91
CA PHE A 31 -9.98 -32.04 -14.36
C PHE A 31 -9.15 -33.22 -14.85
N LEU A 32 -7.93 -33.40 -14.33
CA LEU A 32 -7.13 -34.60 -14.59
C LEU A 32 -7.84 -35.87 -14.14
N SER A 33 -8.50 -35.83 -12.98
CA SER A 33 -9.24 -36.98 -12.45
C SER A 33 -10.44 -37.34 -13.32
N ILE A 34 -11.21 -36.34 -13.73
CA ILE A 34 -12.34 -36.50 -14.67
C ILE A 34 -11.84 -37.07 -15.99
N MET A 35 -10.78 -36.48 -16.57
CA MET A 35 -10.22 -36.93 -17.84
C MET A 35 -9.68 -38.36 -17.74
N ALA A 36 -8.91 -38.68 -16.70
CA ALA A 36 -8.36 -40.01 -16.49
C ALA A 36 -9.47 -41.06 -16.30
N GLY A 37 -10.49 -40.78 -15.50
CA GLY A 37 -11.63 -41.69 -15.33
C GLY A 37 -12.35 -41.97 -16.64
N LEU A 38 -12.60 -40.95 -17.47
CA LEU A 38 -13.19 -41.13 -18.80
C LEU A 38 -12.27 -41.90 -19.75
N THR A 39 -10.97 -41.63 -19.75
CA THR A 39 -10.00 -42.33 -20.59
C THR A 39 -9.92 -43.81 -20.25
N PHE A 40 -9.78 -44.17 -18.97
CA PHE A 40 -9.74 -45.57 -18.56
C PHE A 40 -11.06 -46.29 -18.81
N TRP A 41 -12.19 -45.61 -18.58
CA TRP A 41 -13.50 -46.18 -18.92
C TRP A 41 -13.58 -46.50 -20.42
N MET A 42 -13.23 -45.56 -21.30
CA MET A 42 -13.24 -45.81 -22.76
C MET A 42 -12.31 -46.96 -23.13
N LEU A 43 -11.08 -46.98 -22.60
CA LEU A 43 -10.13 -48.06 -22.87
C LEU A 43 -10.67 -49.42 -22.41
N GLN A 44 -11.37 -49.50 -21.29
CA GLN A 44 -11.95 -50.76 -20.81
C GLN A 44 -13.05 -51.26 -21.74
N VAL A 45 -13.91 -50.35 -22.22
CA VAL A 45 -14.94 -50.68 -23.22
C VAL A 45 -14.30 -51.17 -24.51
N PHE A 46 -13.23 -50.51 -25.00
CA PHE A 46 -12.53 -50.93 -26.22
C PHE A 46 -11.86 -52.30 -26.10
N LEU A 47 -11.35 -52.64 -24.91
CA LEU A 47 -10.72 -53.94 -24.65
C LEU A 47 -11.75 -55.04 -24.32
N GLY A 48 -13.06 -54.74 -24.32
CA GLY A 48 -14.11 -55.71 -23.98
C GLY A 48 -14.08 -56.16 -22.52
N LEU A 49 -13.54 -55.32 -21.63
CA LEU A 49 -13.42 -55.61 -20.20
C LEU A 49 -14.70 -55.20 -19.48
N ASP A 50 -15.73 -56.02 -19.62
CA ASP A 50 -17.03 -55.79 -18.98
C ASP A 50 -16.97 -56.15 -17.48
N GLY A 51 -17.03 -55.15 -16.61
CA GLY A 51 -17.24 -55.39 -15.18
C GLY A 51 -16.83 -54.29 -14.21
N TRP A 52 -15.90 -53.40 -14.58
CA TRP A 52 -15.26 -52.49 -13.60
C TRP A 52 -15.38 -51.01 -13.96
N ILE A 53 -16.55 -50.60 -14.44
CA ILE A 53 -16.84 -49.20 -14.80
C ILE A 53 -17.05 -48.33 -13.54
N GLN A 54 -17.50 -48.94 -12.43
CA GLN A 54 -17.89 -48.23 -11.21
C GLN A 54 -16.78 -47.36 -10.59
N PRO A 55 -15.53 -47.83 -10.44
CA PRO A 55 -14.43 -47.00 -9.92
C PRO A 55 -14.16 -45.77 -10.79
N HIS A 56 -14.25 -45.89 -12.12
CA HIS A 56 -14.02 -44.76 -13.04
C HIS A 56 -15.10 -43.70 -12.93
N VAL A 57 -16.37 -44.13 -12.84
CA VAL A 57 -17.50 -43.22 -12.60
C VAL A 57 -17.35 -42.55 -11.24
N TYR A 58 -16.98 -43.30 -10.19
CA TYR A 58 -16.67 -42.74 -8.88
C TYR A 58 -15.60 -41.65 -8.96
N PHE A 59 -14.53 -41.88 -9.73
CA PHE A 59 -13.44 -40.92 -9.86
C PHE A 59 -13.86 -39.62 -10.54
N VAL A 60 -14.70 -39.72 -11.58
CA VAL A 60 -15.32 -38.56 -12.25
C VAL A 60 -16.21 -37.79 -11.29
N ILE A 61 -17.03 -38.49 -10.49
CA ILE A 61 -17.91 -37.88 -9.50
C ILE A 61 -17.08 -37.14 -8.45
N MET A 62 -16.05 -37.76 -7.88
CA MET A 62 -15.22 -37.14 -6.85
C MET A 62 -14.49 -35.89 -7.37
N GLY A 63 -13.95 -35.93 -8.59
CA GLY A 63 -13.35 -34.77 -9.23
C GLY A 63 -14.35 -33.63 -9.45
N THR A 64 -15.57 -33.97 -9.89
CA THR A 64 -16.64 -32.98 -10.05
C THR A 64 -17.06 -32.38 -8.71
N CYS A 65 -17.25 -33.22 -7.70
CA CYS A 65 -17.60 -32.80 -6.34
C CYS A 65 -16.54 -31.86 -5.74
N ALA A 66 -15.25 -32.13 -5.94
CA ALA A 66 -14.18 -31.27 -5.45
C ALA A 66 -14.24 -29.87 -6.07
N VAL A 67 -14.42 -29.76 -7.39
CA VAL A 67 -14.56 -28.47 -8.08
C VAL A 67 -15.82 -27.74 -7.65
N THR A 68 -16.96 -28.44 -7.57
CA THR A 68 -18.22 -27.84 -7.13
C THR A 68 -18.14 -27.36 -5.69
N LEU A 69 -17.55 -28.15 -4.79
CA LEU A 69 -17.33 -27.75 -3.40
C LEU A 69 -16.43 -26.51 -3.33
N LEU A 70 -15.34 -26.47 -4.10
CA LEU A 70 -14.45 -25.32 -4.16
C LEU A 70 -15.18 -24.07 -4.67
N LYS A 71 -15.99 -24.21 -5.72
CA LYS A 71 -16.72 -23.10 -6.34
C LYS A 71 -17.80 -22.53 -5.42
N LEU A 72 -18.55 -23.39 -4.72
CA LEU A 72 -19.69 -22.99 -3.88
C LEU A 72 -19.26 -22.51 -2.49
N SER A 73 -18.29 -23.19 -1.87
CA SER A 73 -17.89 -22.90 -0.48
C SER A 73 -16.67 -22.00 -0.37
N GLY A 74 -15.82 -21.94 -1.41
CA GLY A 74 -14.50 -21.31 -1.33
C GLY A 74 -13.51 -22.05 -0.41
N SER A 75 -13.89 -23.20 0.16
CA SER A 75 -13.05 -23.97 1.08
C SER A 75 -11.98 -24.75 0.32
N VAL A 76 -10.79 -24.19 0.26
CA VAL A 76 -9.59 -24.82 -0.33
C VAL A 76 -9.27 -26.13 0.38
N TYR A 77 -9.23 -26.11 1.72
CA TYR A 77 -8.92 -27.29 2.52
C TYR A 77 -9.94 -28.42 2.33
N GLY A 78 -11.23 -28.09 2.34
CA GLY A 78 -12.30 -29.06 2.14
C GLY A 78 -12.24 -29.69 0.75
N ALA A 79 -12.10 -28.87 -0.30
CA ALA A 79 -12.03 -29.35 -1.67
C ALA A 79 -10.79 -30.22 -1.90
N ALA A 80 -9.65 -29.81 -1.34
CA ALA A 80 -8.42 -30.56 -1.42
C ALA A 80 -8.50 -31.91 -0.70
N THR A 81 -9.22 -31.98 0.42
CA THR A 81 -9.42 -33.22 1.18
C THR A 81 -10.33 -34.18 0.44
N VAL A 82 -11.45 -33.68 -0.11
CA VAL A 82 -12.36 -34.47 -0.96
C VAL A 82 -11.62 -35.03 -2.16
N GLN A 83 -10.82 -34.20 -2.83
CA GLN A 83 -10.04 -34.60 -3.99
C GLN A 83 -8.94 -35.61 -3.64
N GLY A 84 -8.19 -35.39 -2.56
CA GLY A 84 -7.16 -36.33 -2.09
C GLY A 84 -7.74 -37.67 -1.67
N PHE A 85 -8.85 -37.65 -0.93
CA PHE A 85 -9.57 -38.85 -0.53
C PHE A 85 -10.14 -39.61 -1.73
N GLY A 86 -10.81 -38.90 -2.65
CA GLY A 86 -11.35 -39.48 -3.87
C GLY A 86 -10.25 -40.11 -4.73
N PHE A 87 -9.08 -39.48 -4.80
CA PHE A 87 -7.96 -40.03 -5.55
C PHE A 87 -7.39 -41.29 -4.90
N LEU A 88 -7.08 -41.26 -3.59
CA LEU A 88 -6.52 -42.44 -2.91
C LEU A 88 -7.50 -43.62 -2.88
N SER A 89 -8.76 -43.38 -2.57
CA SER A 89 -9.79 -44.43 -2.52
C SER A 89 -10.06 -45.05 -3.91
N TYR A 90 -10.01 -44.26 -4.97
CA TYR A 90 -10.07 -44.75 -6.35
C TYR A 90 -8.89 -45.69 -6.67
N LEU A 91 -7.66 -45.25 -6.37
CA LEU A 91 -6.46 -46.05 -6.63
C LEU A 91 -6.50 -47.37 -5.85
N LEU A 92 -6.89 -47.31 -4.57
CA LEU A 92 -7.09 -48.48 -3.71
C LEU A 92 -8.15 -49.44 -4.25
N TRP A 93 -9.28 -48.91 -4.72
CA TRP A 93 -10.37 -49.73 -5.25
C TRP A 93 -9.94 -50.44 -6.54
N ILE A 94 -9.28 -49.75 -7.46
CA ILE A 94 -8.77 -50.39 -8.68
C ILE A 94 -7.70 -51.43 -8.33
N SER A 95 -6.71 -51.09 -7.51
CA SER A 95 -5.69 -52.07 -7.10
C SER A 95 -6.31 -53.30 -6.45
N TRP A 96 -7.35 -53.13 -5.64
CA TRP A 96 -8.08 -54.24 -5.04
C TRP A 96 -8.77 -55.14 -6.07
N LEU A 97 -9.31 -54.57 -7.15
CA LEU A 97 -9.95 -55.32 -8.22
C LEU A 97 -8.91 -55.99 -9.14
N ASP A 98 -7.85 -55.29 -9.49
CA ASP A 98 -7.00 -55.56 -10.65
C ASP A 98 -5.90 -56.61 -10.42
N GLY A 99 -5.44 -56.78 -9.17
CA GLY A 99 -4.33 -57.69 -8.86
C GLY A 99 -3.38 -57.20 -7.77
N GLY A 100 -3.81 -56.27 -6.93
CA GLY A 100 -2.99 -55.74 -5.84
C GLY A 100 -1.99 -54.68 -6.31
N ILE A 101 -0.71 -54.83 -5.93
CA ILE A 101 0.33 -53.82 -6.19
C ILE A 101 0.76 -53.79 -7.64
N GLU A 102 0.74 -54.93 -8.33
CA GLU A 102 1.12 -55.04 -9.74
C GLU A 102 0.05 -54.48 -10.68
N SER A 103 -0.96 -53.78 -10.15
CA SER A 103 -2.00 -53.15 -10.94
C SER A 103 -1.45 -52.07 -11.88
N TYR A 104 -2.10 -51.91 -13.04
CA TYR A 104 -1.76 -50.88 -14.02
C TYR A 104 -1.84 -49.45 -13.45
N ILE A 105 -2.53 -49.26 -12.32
CA ILE A 105 -2.75 -47.95 -11.69
C ILE A 105 -1.57 -47.48 -10.82
N LEU A 106 -0.51 -48.28 -10.69
CA LEU A 106 0.67 -47.97 -9.87
C LEU A 106 1.27 -46.56 -10.14
N PRO A 107 1.40 -46.07 -11.39
CA PRO A 107 1.86 -44.70 -11.65
C PRO A 107 1.00 -43.62 -10.96
N GLY A 108 -0.30 -43.88 -10.77
CA GLY A 108 -1.22 -42.97 -10.08
C GLY A 108 -0.84 -42.74 -8.61
N PHE A 109 -0.38 -43.77 -7.90
CA PHE A 109 0.10 -43.64 -6.52
C PHE A 109 1.34 -42.75 -6.41
N MET A 110 2.19 -42.73 -7.43
CA MET A 110 3.40 -41.88 -7.45
C MET A 110 3.07 -40.39 -7.61
N VAL A 111 1.98 -40.06 -8.30
CA VAL A 111 1.55 -38.66 -8.54
C VAL A 111 0.86 -38.05 -7.31
N MET A 112 0.31 -38.90 -6.44
CA MET A 112 -0.52 -38.48 -5.32
C MET A 112 0.21 -37.60 -4.30
N PRO A 113 1.43 -37.94 -3.79
CA PRO A 113 2.15 -37.10 -2.84
C PRO A 113 2.43 -35.69 -3.38
N LEU A 114 2.88 -35.60 -4.63
CA LEU A 114 3.13 -34.32 -5.28
C LEU A 114 1.87 -33.47 -5.34
N THR A 115 0.77 -34.07 -5.79
CA THR A 115 -0.53 -33.40 -5.91
C THR A 115 -1.03 -32.91 -4.54
N ALA A 116 -0.89 -33.73 -3.50
CA ALA A 116 -1.27 -33.39 -2.13
C ALA A 116 -0.47 -32.21 -1.55
N VAL A 117 0.86 -32.19 -1.76
CA VAL A 117 1.72 -31.05 -1.36
C VAL A 117 1.23 -29.76 -2.01
N LEU A 118 0.90 -29.82 -3.30
CA LEU A 118 0.50 -28.62 -4.05
C LEU A 118 -0.90 -28.12 -3.68
N MET A 119 -1.79 -29.00 -3.21
CA MET A 119 -3.16 -28.63 -2.83
C MET A 119 -3.28 -28.09 -1.41
N ASN A 120 -2.61 -28.73 -0.43
CA ASN A 120 -2.76 -28.41 1.00
C ASN A 120 -1.44 -28.13 1.73
N GLY A 121 -0.31 -28.07 1.02
CA GLY A 121 1.00 -27.79 1.59
C GLY A 121 1.75 -29.03 2.08
N VAL A 122 2.94 -28.80 2.63
CA VAL A 122 3.95 -29.83 2.93
C VAL A 122 3.44 -30.88 3.92
N TRP A 123 2.76 -30.47 5.00
CA TRP A 123 2.28 -31.40 6.03
C TRP A 123 1.16 -32.30 5.53
N ALA A 124 0.23 -31.76 4.76
CA ALA A 124 -0.80 -32.56 4.12
C ALA A 124 -0.18 -33.53 3.11
N GLY A 125 0.80 -33.06 2.32
CA GLY A 125 1.59 -33.91 1.43
C GLY A 125 2.28 -35.06 2.15
N ALA A 126 2.92 -34.81 3.29
CA ALA A 126 3.55 -35.83 4.11
C ALA A 126 2.53 -36.84 4.67
N ALA A 127 1.38 -36.36 5.16
CA ALA A 127 0.30 -37.22 5.66
C ALA A 127 -0.26 -38.12 4.54
N TRP A 128 -0.50 -37.56 3.37
CA TRP A 128 -1.01 -38.28 2.20
C TRP A 128 0.03 -39.22 1.58
N ALA A 129 1.31 -38.87 1.62
CA ALA A 129 2.41 -39.77 1.25
C ALA A 129 2.49 -40.96 2.20
N GLY A 130 2.40 -40.72 3.52
CA GLY A 130 2.32 -41.77 4.53
C GLY A 130 1.11 -42.67 4.33
N ALA A 131 -0.06 -42.09 4.08
CA ALA A 131 -1.28 -42.85 3.79
C ALA A 131 -1.14 -43.70 2.52
N THR A 132 -0.50 -43.17 1.48
CA THR A 132 -0.22 -43.89 0.23
C THR A 132 0.74 -45.06 0.45
N LEU A 133 1.85 -44.84 1.15
CA LEU A 133 2.81 -45.89 1.48
C LEU A 133 2.18 -46.97 2.34
N PHE A 134 1.43 -46.58 3.38
CA PHE A 134 0.71 -47.51 4.23
C PHE A 134 -0.33 -48.32 3.44
N SER A 135 -1.07 -47.67 2.54
CA SER A 135 -2.04 -48.31 1.64
C SER A 135 -1.40 -49.35 0.73
N LEU A 136 -0.25 -49.03 0.13
CA LEU A 136 0.50 -49.96 -0.70
C LEU A 136 0.99 -51.15 0.13
N LEU A 137 1.59 -50.92 1.31
CA LEU A 137 2.02 -52.00 2.20
C LEU A 137 0.85 -52.89 2.65
N ALA A 138 -0.31 -52.29 2.95
CA ALA A 138 -1.51 -53.01 3.32
C ALA A 138 -2.01 -53.90 2.18
N ILE A 139 -2.04 -53.40 0.93
CA ILE A 139 -2.39 -54.22 -0.24
C ILE A 139 -1.36 -55.35 -0.43
N ALA A 140 -0.06 -55.06 -0.31
CA ALA A 140 1.02 -56.06 -0.40
C ALA A 140 0.77 -57.24 0.53
N PHE A 141 0.41 -56.92 1.78
CA PHE A 141 0.23 -57.90 2.83
C PHE A 141 -1.10 -58.66 2.71
N LEU A 142 -2.18 -57.98 2.32
CA LEU A 142 -3.51 -58.56 2.23
C LEU A 142 -3.72 -59.40 0.96
N GLN A 143 -2.99 -59.11 -0.12
CA GLN A 143 -3.13 -59.78 -1.42
C GLN A 143 -1.77 -60.09 -2.06
N PRO A 144 -0.93 -60.93 -1.43
CA PRO A 144 0.41 -61.24 -1.94
C PRO A 144 0.40 -62.05 -3.24
N ASP A 145 -0.62 -62.89 -3.45
CA ASP A 145 -0.65 -63.90 -4.54
C ASP A 145 -1.75 -63.64 -5.59
N LYS A 146 -2.26 -62.41 -5.68
CA LYS A 146 -3.39 -62.13 -6.58
C LYS A 146 -2.89 -61.98 -8.01
N THR A 147 -3.19 -62.95 -8.85
CA THR A 147 -2.92 -62.89 -10.29
C THR A 147 -3.72 -61.77 -10.94
N LEU A 148 -3.08 -61.07 -11.89
CA LEU A 148 -3.72 -60.07 -12.74
C LEU A 148 -5.00 -60.67 -13.35
N LEU A 149 -6.13 -60.00 -13.14
CA LEU A 149 -7.40 -60.42 -13.73
C LEU A 149 -7.49 -60.05 -15.22
N LEU A 150 -6.61 -59.17 -15.70
CA LEU A 150 -6.45 -58.79 -17.09
C LEU A 150 -5.59 -59.78 -17.88
N SER A 151 -5.83 -59.88 -19.18
CA SER A 151 -4.84 -60.45 -20.10
C SER A 151 -3.56 -59.62 -20.05
N GLU A 152 -2.41 -60.26 -20.29
CA GLU A 152 -1.10 -59.60 -20.27
C GLU A 152 -1.06 -58.38 -21.22
N GLU A 153 -1.60 -58.52 -22.43
CA GLU A 153 -1.73 -57.43 -23.40
C GLU A 153 -2.61 -56.27 -22.87
N GLY A 154 -3.77 -56.59 -22.29
CA GLY A 154 -4.67 -55.59 -21.72
C GLY A 154 -4.05 -54.83 -20.55
N HIS A 155 -3.29 -55.54 -19.70
CA HIS A 155 -2.51 -54.94 -18.61
C HIS A 155 -1.49 -53.94 -19.13
N TYR A 156 -0.67 -54.30 -20.13
CA TYR A 156 0.34 -53.38 -20.69
C TYR A 156 -0.27 -52.17 -21.39
N ILE A 157 -1.39 -52.34 -22.12
CA ILE A 157 -2.10 -51.21 -22.74
C ILE A 157 -2.59 -50.24 -21.65
N MET A 158 -3.23 -50.75 -20.60
CA MET A 158 -3.71 -49.94 -19.49
C MET A 158 -2.58 -49.26 -18.71
N LEU A 159 -1.49 -49.97 -18.46
CA LEU A 159 -0.30 -49.44 -17.77
C LEU A 159 0.37 -48.34 -18.59
N SER A 160 0.45 -48.51 -19.92
CA SER A 160 0.99 -47.48 -20.82
C SER A 160 0.12 -46.22 -20.78
N ALA A 161 -1.21 -46.38 -20.82
CA ALA A 161 -2.14 -45.26 -20.70
C ALA A 161 -2.02 -44.55 -19.35
N ALA A 162 -1.91 -45.31 -18.25
CA ALA A 162 -1.70 -44.77 -16.91
C ALA A 162 -0.39 -44.00 -16.80
N SER A 163 0.68 -44.50 -17.41
CA SER A 163 1.99 -43.85 -17.42
C SER A 163 1.98 -42.54 -18.22
N VAL A 164 1.30 -42.53 -19.36
CA VAL A 164 1.11 -41.31 -20.17
C VAL A 164 0.29 -40.27 -19.41
N LEU A 165 -0.82 -40.69 -18.80
CA LEU A 165 -1.67 -39.80 -18.00
C LEU A 165 -0.94 -39.27 -16.76
N ALA A 166 -0.16 -40.10 -16.07
CA ALA A 166 0.66 -39.68 -14.94
C ALA A 166 1.72 -38.66 -15.37
N THR A 167 2.40 -38.89 -16.50
CA THR A 167 3.38 -37.95 -17.06
C THR A 167 2.72 -36.62 -17.43
N PHE A 168 1.57 -36.68 -18.09
CA PHE A 168 0.78 -35.50 -18.44
C PHE A 168 0.34 -34.73 -17.18
N ALA A 169 -0.12 -35.44 -16.14
CA ALA A 169 -0.51 -34.84 -14.87
C ALA A 169 0.66 -34.10 -14.19
N ILE A 170 1.84 -34.73 -14.11
CA ILE A 170 3.04 -34.11 -13.55
C ILE A 170 3.43 -32.86 -14.35
N CYS A 171 3.41 -32.94 -15.68
CA CYS A 171 3.71 -31.80 -16.55
C CYS A 171 2.72 -30.65 -16.36
N LEU A 172 1.41 -30.95 -16.30
CA LEU A 172 0.37 -29.96 -16.07
C LEU A 172 0.53 -29.26 -14.72
N LEU A 173 0.79 -30.02 -13.66
CA LEU A 173 1.05 -29.48 -12.32
C LEU A 173 2.29 -28.59 -12.30
N ALA A 174 3.37 -29.02 -12.95
CA ALA A 174 4.59 -28.23 -13.09
C ALA A 174 4.33 -26.91 -13.83
N LEU A 175 3.56 -26.94 -14.92
CA LEU A 175 3.16 -25.73 -15.65
C LEU A 175 2.31 -24.79 -14.80
N ILE A 176 1.35 -25.32 -14.02
CA ILE A 176 0.54 -24.49 -13.09
C ILE A 176 1.43 -23.78 -12.08
N ILE A 177 2.42 -24.47 -11.52
CA ILE A 177 3.39 -23.89 -10.58
C ILE A 177 4.20 -22.80 -11.27
N GLU A 178 4.79 -23.11 -12.43
CA GLU A 178 5.72 -22.19 -13.09
C GLU A 178 5.02 -20.90 -13.53
N VAL A 179 3.84 -21.01 -14.14
CA VAL A 179 3.07 -19.83 -14.55
C VAL A 179 2.61 -19.02 -13.34
N THR A 180 2.21 -19.67 -12.25
CA THR A 180 1.81 -18.95 -11.03
C THR A 180 2.99 -18.26 -10.36
N LYS A 181 4.18 -18.88 -10.33
CA LYS A 181 5.41 -18.23 -9.85
C LYS A 181 5.78 -17.00 -10.68
N MET A 182 5.72 -17.09 -12.01
CA MET A 182 6.01 -15.96 -12.90
C MET A 182 5.07 -14.78 -12.63
N LEU A 183 3.77 -15.03 -12.42
CA LEU A 183 2.80 -13.97 -12.08
C LEU A 183 3.12 -13.34 -10.73
N SER A 184 3.43 -14.14 -9.71
CA SER A 184 3.81 -13.63 -8.38
C SER A 184 5.07 -12.76 -8.44
N PHE A 185 6.07 -13.12 -9.25
CA PHE A 185 7.27 -12.31 -9.43
C PHE A 185 6.99 -11.01 -10.18
N ALA A 186 6.10 -11.02 -11.17
CA ALA A 186 5.68 -9.79 -11.86
C ALA A 186 4.98 -8.81 -10.92
N ASP A 187 4.13 -9.31 -10.02
CA ASP A 187 3.47 -8.49 -8.99
C ASP A 187 4.48 -7.92 -7.99
N LEU A 188 5.42 -8.73 -7.52
CA LEU A 188 6.51 -8.28 -6.62
C LEU A 188 7.38 -7.20 -7.27
N GLU A 189 7.70 -7.34 -8.55
CA GLU A 189 8.46 -6.34 -9.31
C GLU A 189 7.66 -5.03 -9.46
N SER A 190 6.34 -5.11 -9.66
CA SER A 190 5.46 -3.94 -9.70
C SER A 190 5.43 -3.21 -8.35
N GLU A 191 5.25 -3.95 -7.26
CA GLU A 191 5.27 -3.38 -5.89
C GLU A 191 6.65 -2.79 -5.54
N ARG A 192 7.74 -3.45 -5.95
CA ARG A 192 9.10 -2.91 -5.81
C ARG A 192 9.26 -1.56 -6.51
N ARG A 193 8.81 -1.45 -7.77
CA ARG A 193 8.87 -0.19 -8.54
C ARG A 193 8.02 0.91 -7.91
N LYS A 194 6.84 0.57 -7.37
CA LYS A 194 6.02 1.53 -6.63
C LYS A 194 6.76 2.02 -5.38
N ALA A 195 7.36 1.12 -4.60
CA ALA A 195 8.15 1.49 -3.42
C ALA A 195 9.36 2.37 -3.79
N GLU A 196 10.08 2.04 -4.85
CA GLU A 196 11.18 2.86 -5.38
C GLU A 196 10.68 4.26 -5.78
N SER A 197 9.54 4.38 -6.48
CA SER A 197 8.95 5.67 -6.86
C SER A 197 8.52 6.53 -5.67
N VAL A 198 8.00 5.89 -4.61
CA VAL A 198 7.62 6.56 -3.37
C VAL A 198 8.86 7.06 -2.64
N SER A 199 9.92 6.25 -2.59
CA SER A 199 11.20 6.64 -2.01
C SER A 199 11.79 7.85 -2.72
N GLU A 200 11.79 7.85 -4.06
CA GLU A 200 12.24 8.98 -4.87
C GLU A 200 11.42 10.24 -4.61
N ARG A 201 10.09 10.11 -4.49
CA ARG A 201 9.21 11.22 -4.15
C ARG A 201 9.50 11.79 -2.76
N VAL A 202 9.73 10.92 -1.77
CA VAL A 202 10.10 11.34 -0.40
C VAL A 202 11.44 12.05 -0.41
N ARG A 203 12.43 11.53 -1.14
CA ARG A 203 13.74 12.17 -1.32
C ARG A 203 13.59 13.58 -1.89
N ASN A 204 12.83 13.75 -2.97
CA ASN A 204 12.59 15.06 -3.59
C ASN A 204 11.84 16.03 -2.66
N LEU A 205 10.90 15.53 -1.87
CA LEU A 205 10.21 16.34 -0.86
C LEU A 205 11.15 16.80 0.26
N LEU A 206 12.04 15.92 0.74
CA LEU A 206 13.04 16.27 1.75
C LEU A 206 14.04 17.30 1.23
N GLU A 207 14.46 17.18 -0.03
CA GLU A 207 15.34 18.16 -0.68
C GLU A 207 14.65 19.53 -0.81
N SER A 208 13.39 19.55 -1.24
CA SER A 208 12.58 20.78 -1.31
C SER A 208 12.34 21.41 0.07
N LEU A 209 12.08 20.61 1.10
CA LEU A 209 11.94 21.06 2.49
C LEU A 209 13.25 21.67 3.01
N SER A 210 14.39 21.04 2.72
CA SER A 210 15.71 21.55 3.08
C SER A 210 15.95 22.93 2.47
N HIS A 211 15.71 23.09 1.16
CA HIS A 211 15.81 24.38 0.48
C HIS A 211 14.86 25.44 1.05
N SER A 212 13.62 25.05 1.38
CA SER A 212 12.64 25.95 1.98
C SER A 212 13.07 26.41 3.37
N LEU A 213 13.63 25.51 4.19
CA LEU A 213 14.16 25.84 5.52
C LEU A 213 15.34 26.81 5.46
N VAL A 214 16.27 26.62 4.51
CA VAL A 214 17.38 27.55 4.29
C VAL A 214 16.84 28.94 3.94
N LYS A 215 15.86 29.03 3.04
CA LYS A 215 15.22 30.29 2.67
C LYS A 215 14.51 30.95 3.85
N VAL A 216 13.74 30.19 4.64
CA VAL A 216 13.06 30.69 5.85
C VAL A 216 14.07 31.23 6.86
N ASN A 217 15.22 30.57 7.05
CA ASN A 217 16.28 31.06 7.92
C ASN A 217 16.89 32.38 7.40
N GLN A 218 17.09 32.51 6.09
CA GLN A 218 17.54 33.76 5.47
C GLN A 218 16.51 34.89 5.67
N ASP A 219 15.24 34.63 5.38
CA ASP A 219 14.16 35.60 5.57
C ASP A 219 14.04 36.02 7.05
N SER A 220 14.18 35.08 7.99
CA SER A 220 14.18 35.37 9.42
C SER A 220 15.37 36.23 9.86
N SER A 221 16.55 36.03 9.26
CA SER A 221 17.73 36.87 9.48
C SER A 221 17.51 38.29 8.98
N ASP A 222 16.96 38.44 7.77
CA ASP A 222 16.67 39.74 7.16
C ASP A 222 15.59 40.52 7.93
N ILE A 223 14.54 39.82 8.40
CA ILE A 223 13.52 40.41 9.29
C ILE A 223 14.16 40.90 10.59
N SER A 224 15.06 40.11 11.18
CA SER A 224 15.76 40.49 12.41
C SER A 224 16.66 41.72 12.19
N ALA A 225 17.34 41.80 11.05
CA ALA A 225 18.15 42.96 10.68
C ALA A 225 17.28 44.22 10.48
N LYS A 226 16.14 44.11 9.77
CA LYS A 226 15.17 45.20 9.62
C LYS A 226 14.55 45.64 10.94
N ALA A 227 14.26 44.70 11.84
CA ALA A 227 13.75 45.00 13.17
C ALA A 227 14.77 45.82 13.99
N ARG A 228 16.07 45.48 13.92
CA ARG A 228 17.13 46.28 14.53
C ARG A 228 17.22 47.68 13.94
N GLN A 229 17.22 47.79 12.60
CA GLN A 229 17.25 49.09 11.93
C GLN A 229 16.03 49.96 12.29
N THR A 230 14.85 49.35 12.44
CA THR A 230 13.62 50.04 12.86
C THR A 230 13.76 50.54 14.30
N ALA A 231 14.29 49.72 15.21
CA ALA A 231 14.54 50.10 16.58
C ALA A 231 15.55 51.27 16.68
N ASP A 232 16.64 51.22 15.91
CA ASP A 232 17.64 52.30 15.85
C ASP A 232 17.02 53.60 15.33
N SER A 233 16.21 53.52 14.26
CA SER A 233 15.49 54.67 13.70
C SER A 233 14.49 55.27 14.69
N MET A 234 13.76 54.43 15.44
CA MET A 234 12.86 54.89 16.50
C MET A 234 13.62 55.57 17.64
N GLN A 235 14.80 55.05 18.01
CA GLN A 235 15.64 55.67 19.03
C GLN A 235 16.15 57.05 18.58
N GLU A 236 16.53 57.18 17.31
CA GLU A 236 16.94 58.46 16.72
C GLU A 236 15.78 59.46 16.64
N GLN A 237 14.60 59.03 16.19
CA GLN A 237 13.38 59.85 16.23
C GLN A 237 13.04 60.31 17.65
N THR A 238 13.19 59.43 18.64
CA THR A 238 12.96 59.77 20.05
C THR A 238 13.95 60.84 20.54
N ARG A 239 15.24 60.71 20.19
CA ARG A 239 16.24 61.75 20.49
C ARG A 239 15.88 63.07 19.82
N HIS A 240 15.45 63.03 18.57
CA HIS A 240 15.09 64.24 17.83
C HIS A 240 13.84 64.92 18.41
N ALA A 241 12.84 64.14 18.82
CA ALA A 241 11.68 64.63 19.54
C ALA A 241 12.07 65.30 20.87
N ASN A 242 12.98 64.69 21.65
CA ASN A 242 13.49 65.30 22.89
C ASN A 242 14.21 66.63 22.62
N THR A 243 15.04 66.71 21.58
CA THR A 243 15.68 67.99 21.20
C THR A 243 14.67 69.05 20.76
N LEU A 244 13.59 68.64 20.08
CA LEU A 244 12.48 69.53 19.73
C LEU A 244 11.75 70.02 20.98
N PHE A 245 11.47 69.16 21.96
CA PHE A 245 10.85 69.57 23.22
C PHE A 245 11.72 70.57 23.99
N ASP A 246 13.02 70.34 24.09
CA ASP A 246 13.96 71.30 24.69
C ASP A 246 13.99 72.63 23.93
N GLY A 247 13.99 72.58 22.59
CA GLY A 247 13.89 73.76 21.74
C GLY A 247 12.60 74.53 21.97
N MET A 248 11.47 73.83 22.09
CA MET A 248 10.15 74.41 22.35
C MET A 248 10.06 75.04 23.74
N ALA A 249 10.71 74.44 24.74
CA ALA A 249 10.80 74.99 26.09
C ALA A 249 11.60 76.31 26.09
N LYS A 250 12.75 76.35 25.40
CA LYS A 250 13.52 77.59 25.20
C LYS A 250 12.74 78.64 24.41
N PHE A 251 12.03 78.24 23.36
CA PHE A 251 11.21 79.14 22.57
C PHE A 251 10.08 79.76 23.42
N LYS A 252 9.39 78.94 24.23
CA LYS A 252 8.37 79.42 25.19
C LYS A 252 8.96 80.42 26.18
N GLN A 253 10.16 80.17 26.70
CA GLN A 253 10.85 81.11 27.59
C GLN A 253 11.14 82.44 26.88
N GLN A 254 11.72 82.41 25.67
CA GLN A 254 11.99 83.61 24.88
C GLN A 254 10.72 84.39 24.57
N LEU A 255 9.61 83.70 24.28
CA LEU A 255 8.32 84.32 24.00
C LEU A 255 7.77 85.06 25.23
N ASN A 256 7.91 84.47 26.43
CA ASN A 256 7.58 85.13 27.69
C ASN A 256 8.47 86.35 27.97
N GLU A 257 9.79 86.22 27.80
CA GLU A 257 10.72 87.34 27.97
C GLU A 257 10.43 88.49 27.00
N ASN A 258 10.03 88.17 25.77
CA ASN A 258 9.69 89.17 24.76
C ASN A 258 8.34 89.84 25.03
N ALA A 259 7.37 89.09 25.58
CA ALA A 259 6.12 89.66 26.08
C ALA A 259 6.37 90.64 27.24
N ASP A 260 7.20 90.26 28.21
CA ASP A 260 7.60 91.13 29.33
C ASP A 260 8.32 92.40 28.85
N ARG A 261 9.23 92.28 27.87
CA ARG A 261 9.86 93.44 27.24
C ARG A 261 8.84 94.33 26.53
N SER A 262 7.87 93.73 25.84
CA SER A 262 6.82 94.48 25.14
C SER A 262 5.94 95.27 26.13
N VAL A 263 5.61 94.68 27.29
CA VAL A 263 4.90 95.38 28.38
C VAL A 263 5.71 96.56 28.90
N LYS A 264 7.01 96.36 29.19
CA LYS A 264 7.90 97.44 29.65
C LYS A 264 8.00 98.58 28.63
N VAL A 265 8.17 98.26 27.35
CA VAL A 265 8.25 99.27 26.28
C VAL A 265 6.94 100.05 26.16
N ALA A 266 5.78 99.39 26.30
CA ALA A 266 4.49 100.07 26.32
C ALA A 266 4.33 100.99 27.53
N GLU A 267 4.79 100.57 28.71
CA GLU A 267 4.76 101.38 29.93
C GLU A 267 5.71 102.58 29.86
N ASP A 268 6.93 102.39 29.36
CA ASP A 268 7.89 103.47 29.09
C ASP A 268 7.32 104.47 28.08
N ALA A 269 6.69 103.99 27.00
CA ALA A 269 6.02 104.84 26.02
C ALA A 269 4.86 105.63 26.63
N SER A 270 4.09 105.02 27.54
CA SER A 270 3.03 105.71 28.29
C SER A 270 3.60 106.82 29.18
N GLN A 271 4.67 106.54 29.93
CA GLN A 271 5.33 107.55 30.79
C GLN A 271 5.94 108.70 29.97
N VAL A 272 6.55 108.39 28.81
CA VAL A 272 7.06 109.42 27.90
C VAL A 272 5.91 110.27 27.36
N GLY A 273 4.78 109.65 26.99
CA GLY A 273 3.56 110.36 26.58
C GLY A 273 3.06 111.33 27.66
N GLU A 274 3.04 110.90 28.92
CA GLU A 274 2.67 111.72 30.08
C GLU A 274 3.59 112.94 30.23
N ARG A 275 4.91 112.74 30.16
CA ARG A 275 5.91 113.82 30.26
C ARG A 275 5.85 114.81 29.10
N VAL A 276 5.59 114.33 27.88
CA VAL A 276 5.38 115.18 26.71
C VAL A 276 4.11 116.01 26.86
N SER A 277 3.02 115.43 27.37
CA SER A 277 1.78 116.15 27.67
C SER A 277 2.00 117.27 28.69
N GLN A 278 2.68 116.96 29.81
CA GLN A 278 3.04 117.95 30.84
C GLN A 278 3.93 119.08 30.27
N THR A 279 4.88 118.73 29.39
CA THR A 279 5.74 119.72 28.72
C THR A 279 4.93 120.62 27.78
N GLY A 280 3.97 120.05 27.04
CA GLY A 280 3.04 120.80 26.20
C GLY A 280 2.17 121.76 27.01
N GLU A 281 1.76 121.38 28.22
CA GLU A 281 0.97 122.21 29.13
C GLU A 281 1.78 123.37 29.73
N VAL A 282 3.04 123.13 30.09
CA VAL A 282 3.99 124.19 30.51
C VAL A 282 4.29 125.16 29.36
N MET A 283 4.50 124.65 28.14
CA MET A 283 4.67 125.50 26.96
C MET A 283 3.42 126.31 26.65
N SER A 284 2.22 125.74 26.80
CA SER A 284 0.95 126.46 26.60
C SER A 284 0.75 127.57 27.64
N ARG A 285 1.08 127.32 28.92
CA ARG A 285 1.11 128.37 29.96
C ARG A 285 2.12 129.47 29.64
N SER A 286 3.35 129.10 29.26
CA SER A 286 4.38 130.06 28.87
C SER A 286 3.94 130.95 27.69
N ASN A 287 3.26 130.37 26.69
CA ASN A 287 2.71 131.14 25.57
C ASN A 287 1.55 132.05 25.98
N LYS A 288 0.69 131.62 26.92
CA LYS A 288 -0.38 132.46 27.47
C LYS A 288 0.18 133.64 28.27
N ASP A 289 1.22 133.41 29.06
CA ASP A 289 1.88 134.45 29.86
C ASP A 289 2.61 135.46 28.95
N MET A 290 3.22 135.00 27.85
CA MET A 290 3.80 135.89 26.83
C MET A 290 2.76 136.78 26.12
N ALA A 291 1.56 136.26 25.87
CA ALA A 291 0.49 137.03 25.20
C ALA A 291 -0.16 138.08 26.12
N ALA A 292 0.05 138.03 27.43
CA ALA A 292 -0.48 139.01 28.39
C ALA A 292 0.43 140.25 28.59
N VAL A 293 1.60 140.28 27.94
CA VAL A 293 2.66 141.30 28.15
C VAL A 293 2.98 142.08 26.85
N SER A 294 2.21 141.93 25.78
CA SER A 294 2.31 142.72 24.53
C SER A 294 0.96 143.29 24.11
#